data_AF-A0A3B9ZS11-F1
#
_entry.id   AF-A0A3B9ZS11-F1
#
_cell.length_a   1.000
_cell.length_b   1.000
_cell.length_c   1.000
_cell.angle_alpha   90.00
_cell.angle_beta   90.00
_cell.angle_gamma   90.00
#
_symmetry.space_group_name_H-M   'P 1'
#
loop_
_entity.id
_entity.type
_entity.pdbx_description
1 polymer ?
#
loop_
_entity_poly.entity_id
_entity_poly.type
_entity_poly.pdbx_seq_one_letter_code
_entity_poly.pdbx_strand_id
1 'polypeptide(L)'
;GSGDFVKFDAILAMYHDQGLIPFKMASFDRGVNFTAGLPIIRTSPAHGTAFDIAGEDKATPDSFREALYLAIDIHKNRTLYKEITKNPLKKYEINQGQVDESIDFESIDGGN
;
A
#
# COMPACT_ATOMS: atom_id res chain seq x y z
N GLY A 1 -3.23 -22.71 14.66
CA GLY A 1 -2.50 -21.51 15.13
C GLY A 1 -3.46 -20.60 15.86
N SER A 2 -2.98 -19.77 16.79
CA SER A 2 -3.79 -18.92 17.68
C SER A 2 -4.61 -17.83 16.99
N GLY A 3 -4.47 -17.64 15.67
CA GLY A 3 -5.21 -16.61 14.91
C GLY A 3 -4.69 -15.18 15.11
N ASP A 4 -3.58 -15.00 15.83
CA ASP A 4 -3.07 -13.67 16.18
C ASP A 4 -2.61 -12.84 14.97
N PHE A 5 -2.40 -13.46 13.80
CA PHE A 5 -1.99 -12.74 12.58
C PHE A 5 -3.02 -11.68 12.13
N VAL A 6 -4.28 -11.79 12.54
CA VAL A 6 -5.36 -10.83 12.22
C VAL A 6 -5.21 -9.53 13.02
N LYS A 7 -4.36 -9.51 14.06
CA LYS A 7 -4.11 -8.32 14.91
C LYS A 7 -3.02 -7.40 14.33
N PHE A 8 -2.40 -7.77 13.21
CA PHE A 8 -1.28 -7.05 12.62
C PHE A 8 -1.54 -6.74 11.16
N ASP A 9 -1.05 -5.59 10.67
CA ASP A 9 -1.16 -5.21 9.26
C ASP A 9 -0.18 -5.97 8.35
N ALA A 10 0.95 -6.43 8.90
CA ALA A 10 1.98 -7.16 8.18
C ALA A 10 2.79 -8.07 9.11
N ILE A 11 3.39 -9.12 8.52
CA ILE A 11 4.32 -10.03 9.18
C ILE A 11 5.67 -9.94 8.47
N LEU A 12 6.75 -9.75 9.23
CA LEU A 12 8.11 -9.78 8.72
C LEU A 12 8.75 -11.14 8.99
N ALA A 13 8.98 -11.92 7.93
CA ALA A 13 9.77 -13.14 7.99
C ALA A 13 11.25 -12.83 7.75
N MET A 14 12.15 -13.51 8.48
CA MET A 14 13.60 -13.32 8.31
C MET A 14 14.14 -14.06 7.09
N TYR A 15 13.46 -15.14 6.69
CA TYR A 15 13.84 -15.98 5.56
C TYR A 15 12.63 -16.29 4.67
N HIS A 16 12.91 -16.59 3.41
CA HIS A 16 11.90 -16.78 2.36
C HIS A 16 10.84 -17.83 2.72
N ASP A 17 11.25 -19.06 3.03
CA ASP A 17 10.29 -20.16 3.23
C ASP A 17 9.51 -20.04 4.54
N GLN A 18 10.05 -19.30 5.52
CA GLN A 18 9.36 -18.99 6.77
C GLN A 18 8.09 -18.16 6.53
N GLY A 19 8.14 -17.23 5.57
CA GLY A 19 6.99 -16.40 5.22
C GLY A 19 6.16 -16.98 4.07
N LEU A 20 6.80 -17.53 3.04
CA LEU A 20 6.11 -17.89 1.81
C LEU A 20 5.22 -19.14 1.94
N ILE A 21 5.64 -20.13 2.72
CA ILE A 21 4.83 -21.35 2.95
C ILE A 21 3.47 -21.00 3.58
N PRO A 22 3.41 -20.34 4.76
CA PRO A 22 2.14 -19.98 5.37
C PRO A 22 1.34 -18.98 4.53
N PHE A 23 2.01 -18.06 3.83
CA PHE A 23 1.36 -17.14 2.90
C PHE A 23 0.59 -17.90 1.81
N LYS A 24 1.24 -18.83 1.10
CA LYS A 24 0.59 -19.61 0.03
C LYS A 24 -0.58 -20.43 0.55
N MET A 25 -0.48 -20.99 1.76
CA MET A 25 -1.59 -21.71 2.40
C MET A 25 -2.78 -20.81 2.71
N ALA A 26 -2.56 -19.53 3.02
CA ALA A 26 -3.61 -18.57 3.33
C ALA A 26 -4.19 -17.88 2.09
N SER A 27 -3.36 -17.58 1.09
CA SER A 27 -3.73 -16.74 -0.06
C SER A 27 -4.23 -17.54 -1.27
N PHE A 28 -4.02 -18.86 -1.31
CA PHE A 28 -4.31 -19.73 -2.47
C PHE A 28 -3.88 -19.06 -3.80
N ASP A 29 -4.76 -19.05 -4.80
CA ASP A 29 -4.52 -18.51 -6.14
C ASP A 29 -4.67 -16.98 -6.27
N ARG A 30 -4.86 -16.27 -5.15
CA ARG A 30 -5.06 -14.80 -5.13
C ARG A 30 -3.90 -14.03 -4.55
N GLY A 31 -2.80 -14.71 -4.19
CA GLY A 31 -1.61 -14.05 -3.66
C GLY A 31 -1.00 -13.07 -4.66
N VAL A 32 -0.44 -11.96 -4.14
CA VAL A 32 0.27 -10.94 -4.92
C VAL A 32 1.65 -10.70 -4.32
N ASN A 33 2.66 -10.62 -5.18
CA ASN A 33 4.00 -10.17 -4.81
C ASN A 33 4.11 -8.66 -5.01
N PHE A 34 4.42 -7.92 -3.95
CA PHE A 34 4.69 -6.49 -3.98
C PHE A 34 6.16 -6.21 -3.70
N THR A 35 6.77 -5.31 -4.47
CA THR A 35 8.16 -4.87 -4.24
C THR A 35 8.19 -3.48 -3.63
N ALA A 36 8.43 -3.43 -2.31
CA ALA A 36 8.63 -2.19 -1.58
C ALA A 36 10.00 -1.55 -1.88
N GLY A 37 10.12 -0.24 -1.63
CA GLY A 37 11.39 0.51 -1.74
C GLY A 37 11.72 1.06 -3.14
N LEU A 38 10.99 0.66 -4.19
CA LEU A 38 11.17 1.22 -5.53
C LEU A 38 10.49 2.59 -5.68
N PRO A 39 11.01 3.48 -6.56
CA PRO A 39 10.36 4.76 -6.88
C PRO A 39 9.07 4.59 -7.69
N ILE A 40 8.87 3.41 -8.28
CA ILE A 40 7.67 3.04 -9.04
C ILE A 40 6.82 2.02 -8.27
N ILE A 41 5.59 1.79 -8.72
CA ILE A 41 4.73 0.73 -8.20
C ILE A 41 5.06 -0.54 -8.98
N ARG A 42 5.40 -1.63 -8.28
CA ARG A 42 5.63 -2.94 -8.90
C ARG A 42 4.93 -4.03 -8.12
N THR A 43 3.99 -4.69 -8.78
CA THR A 43 3.30 -5.90 -8.32
C THR A 43 3.53 -7.03 -9.33
N SER A 44 3.38 -8.28 -8.91
CA SER A 44 3.41 -9.45 -9.80
C SER A 44 2.56 -10.59 -9.23
N PRO A 45 2.10 -11.55 -10.07
CA PRO A 45 1.44 -12.75 -9.56
C PRO A 45 2.36 -13.56 -8.63
N ALA A 46 1.74 -14.40 -7.80
CA ALA A 46 2.42 -15.25 -6.81
C ALA A 46 2.70 -16.69 -7.29
N HIS A 47 2.35 -17.02 -8.53
CA HIS A 47 2.64 -18.30 -9.16
C HIS A 47 3.84 -18.23 -10.12
N GLY A 48 4.36 -19.41 -10.49
CA GLY A 48 5.40 -19.57 -11.50
C GLY A 48 4.87 -19.53 -12.94
N THR A 49 5.68 -19.97 -13.90
CA THR A 49 5.36 -19.92 -15.32
C THR A 49 4.36 -20.99 -15.78
N ALA A 50 4.23 -22.11 -15.07
CA ALA A 50 3.33 -23.21 -15.39
C ALA A 50 3.38 -23.62 -16.88
N PHE A 51 4.58 -23.95 -17.38
CA PHE A 51 4.83 -24.25 -18.80
C PHE A 51 4.04 -25.46 -19.32
N ASP A 52 3.71 -26.39 -18.44
CA ASP A 52 2.94 -27.60 -18.71
C ASP A 52 1.51 -27.33 -19.18
N ILE A 53 0.93 -26.18 -18.83
CA ILE A 53 -0.43 -25.77 -19.22
C ILE A 53 -0.44 -24.59 -20.19
N ALA A 54 0.71 -24.20 -20.72
CA ALA A 54 0.81 -23.07 -21.64
C ALA A 54 0.06 -23.35 -22.95
N GLY A 55 -0.89 -22.48 -23.29
CA GLY A 55 -1.73 -22.63 -24.49
C GLY A 55 -2.92 -23.58 -24.33
N GLU A 56 -3.16 -24.13 -23.14
CA GLU A 56 -4.26 -25.07 -22.89
C GLU A 56 -5.54 -24.39 -22.36
N ASP A 57 -5.51 -23.08 -22.12
CA ASP A 57 -6.62 -22.29 -21.53
C ASP A 57 -7.09 -22.81 -20.15
N LYS A 58 -6.16 -23.37 -19.36
CA LYS A 58 -6.42 -23.92 -18.02
C LYS A 58 -5.95 -23.04 -16.86
N ALA A 59 -5.15 -22.02 -17.14
CA ALA A 59 -4.55 -21.18 -16.11
C ALA A 59 -5.60 -20.23 -15.51
N THR A 60 -5.60 -20.07 -14.18
CA THR A 60 -6.43 -19.05 -13.54
C THR A 60 -5.78 -17.66 -13.66
N PRO A 61 -6.53 -16.63 -14.10
CA PRO A 61 -6.01 -15.27 -14.20
C PRO A 61 -6.08 -14.49 -12.86
N ASP A 62 -6.60 -15.11 -11.79
CA ASP A 62 -6.97 -14.38 -10.56
C ASP A 62 -5.78 -13.69 -9.89
N SER A 63 -4.65 -14.38 -9.65
CA SER A 63 -3.45 -13.76 -9.06
C SER A 63 -2.94 -12.56 -9.85
N PHE A 64 -3.01 -12.63 -11.19
CA PHE A 64 -2.61 -11.54 -12.06
C PHE A 64 -3.59 -10.36 -11.97
N ARG A 65 -4.89 -10.65 -11.92
CA ARG A 65 -5.94 -9.63 -11.74
C ARG A 65 -5.80 -8.91 -10.39
N GLU A 66 -5.56 -9.65 -9.31
CA GLU A 66 -5.30 -9.08 -7.98
C GLU A 66 -4.03 -8.22 -7.98
N ALA A 67 -2.98 -8.66 -8.68
CA ALA A 67 -1.75 -7.87 -8.81
C ALA A 67 -2.00 -6.52 -9.50
N LEU A 68 -2.87 -6.49 -10.52
CA LEU A 68 -3.27 -5.27 -11.22
C LEU A 68 -4.10 -4.35 -10.31
N TYR A 69 -5.10 -4.89 -9.61
CA TYR A 69 -5.95 -4.10 -8.72
C TYR A 69 -5.16 -3.51 -7.55
N LEU A 70 -4.27 -4.30 -6.94
CA LEU A 70 -3.39 -3.79 -5.89
C LEU A 70 -2.51 -2.64 -6.39
N ALA A 71 -2.00 -2.70 -7.62
CA ALA A 71 -1.20 -1.62 -8.18
C ALA A 71 -2.02 -0.32 -8.34
N ILE A 72 -3.29 -0.44 -8.77
CA ILE A 72 -4.22 0.70 -8.89
C ILE A 72 -4.51 1.28 -7.50
N ASP A 73 -4.74 0.46 -6.49
CA ASP A 73 -5.03 0.91 -5.13
C ASP A 73 -3.83 1.62 -4.50
N ILE A 74 -2.62 1.07 -4.68
CA ILE A 74 -1.37 1.74 -4.24
C ILE A 74 -1.22 3.10 -4.94
N HIS A 75 -1.55 3.20 -6.23
CA HIS A 75 -1.47 4.45 -6.96
C HIS A 75 -2.41 5.51 -6.36
N LYS A 76 -3.68 5.16 -6.16
CA LYS A 76 -4.67 6.03 -5.54
C LYS A 76 -4.24 6.47 -4.13
N ASN A 77 -3.76 5.53 -3.31
CA ASN A 77 -3.29 5.80 -1.97
C ASN A 77 -2.10 6.77 -1.96
N ARG A 78 -1.13 6.62 -2.87
CA ARG A 78 0.00 7.55 -3.00
C ARG A 78 -0.43 8.94 -3.43
N THR A 79 -1.40 9.06 -4.35
CA THR A 79 -1.95 10.35 -4.79
C THR A 79 -2.69 11.04 -3.65
N LEU A 80 -3.59 10.33 -2.98
CA LEU A 80 -4.32 10.84 -1.82
C LEU A 80 -3.36 11.28 -0.71
N TYR A 81 -2.34 10.48 -0.39
CA TYR A 81 -1.34 10.82 0.61
C TYR A 81 -0.62 12.13 0.28
N LYS A 82 -0.22 12.34 -0.99
CA LYS A 82 0.40 13.60 -1.43
C LYS A 82 -0.53 14.80 -1.29
N GLU A 83 -1.82 14.60 -1.57
CA GLU A 83 -2.83 15.64 -1.44
C GLU A 83 -3.05 16.05 0.03
N ILE A 84 -3.32 15.09 0.91
CA ILE A 84 -3.60 15.37 2.33
C ILE A 84 -2.38 15.91 3.09
N THR A 85 -1.16 15.60 2.61
CA THR A 85 0.10 16.08 3.23
C THR A 85 0.60 17.39 2.63
N LYS A 86 -0.09 17.98 1.64
CA LYS A 86 0.38 19.18 0.92
C LYS A 86 0.52 20.41 1.82
N ASN A 87 -0.33 20.58 2.82
CA ASN A 87 -0.31 21.73 3.73
C ASN A 87 -0.49 21.26 5.19
N PRO A 88 0.56 20.75 5.83
CA PRO A 88 0.49 20.32 7.22
C PRO A 88 0.28 21.54 8.14
N LEU A 89 -0.48 21.35 9.22
CA LEU A 89 -0.66 22.39 10.23
C LEU A 89 0.70 22.85 10.77
N LYS A 90 0.91 24.17 10.80
CA LYS A 90 2.12 24.76 11.37
C LYS A 90 2.20 24.39 12.86
N LYS A 91 3.38 23.91 13.29
CA LYS A 91 3.64 23.72 14.73
C LYS A 91 3.87 25.09 15.34
N TYR A 92 3.04 25.47 16.30
CA TYR A 92 3.24 26.67 17.11
C TYR A 92 3.91 26.27 18.43
N GLU A 93 5.00 26.93 18.79
CA GLU A 93 5.57 26.84 20.13
C GLU A 93 4.71 27.70 21.05
N ILE A 94 3.97 27.08 21.98
CA ILE A 94 3.10 27.80 22.91
C ILE A 94 3.99 28.50 23.94
N ASN A 95 4.27 29.79 23.73
CA ASN A 95 4.88 30.63 24.74
C ASN A 95 3.80 31.13 25.71
N GLN A 96 4.08 31.11 27.02
CA GLN A 96 3.13 31.39 28.11
C GLN A 96 2.56 32.83 28.15
N GLY A 97 2.82 33.64 27.12
CA GLY A 97 2.29 35.00 26.95
C GLY A 97 1.99 35.37 25.49
N GLN A 98 1.88 34.39 24.60
CA GLN A 98 1.58 34.62 23.19
C GLN A 98 0.09 34.94 23.04
N VAL A 99 -0.21 36.14 22.53
CA VAL A 99 -1.58 36.54 22.15
C VAL A 99 -1.86 35.85 20.82
N ASP A 100 -2.97 35.10 20.73
CA ASP A 100 -3.37 34.44 19.48
C ASP A 100 -3.46 35.48 18.36
N GLU A 101 -2.65 35.35 17.32
CA GLU A 101 -2.86 36.10 16.09
C GLU A 101 -4.16 35.58 15.46
N SER A 102 -5.15 36.47 15.34
CA SER A 102 -6.38 36.17 14.63
C SER A 102 -6.04 35.85 13.18
N ILE A 103 -6.34 34.62 12.77
CA ILE A 103 -6.18 34.18 11.37
C ILE A 103 -7.23 34.93 10.55
N ASP A 104 -6.79 35.80 9.66
CA ASP A 104 -7.66 36.52 8.73
C ASP A 104 -8.03 35.60 7.56
N PHE A 105 -9.26 35.06 7.62
CA PHE A 105 -9.79 34.12 6.64
C PHE A 105 -10.08 34.75 5.27
N GLU A 106 -10.07 36.08 5.14
CA GLU A 106 -10.40 36.79 3.88
C GLU A 106 -9.22 36.86 2.89
N SER A 107 -7.99 36.56 3.31
CA SER A 107 -6.79 36.76 2.48
C SER A 107 -6.42 35.58 1.54
N ILE A 108 -7.14 34.45 1.59
CA ILE A 108 -6.77 33.23 0.85
C ILE A 108 -7.28 33.22 -0.61
N ASP A 109 -8.25 34.07 -0.97
CA ASP A 109 -8.85 34.09 -2.33
C ASP A 109 -8.21 35.08 -3.32
N GLY A 110 -7.04 35.64 -3.00
CA GLY A 110 -6.39 36.67 -3.82
C GLY A 110 -5.04 36.28 -4.40
N GLY A 111 -4.95 35.33 -5.34
CA GLY A 111 -3.68 35.03 -6.00
C GLY A 111 -3.71 34.00 -7.12
N ASN A 112 -4.04 34.48 -8.33
CA ASN A 112 -3.76 33.98 -9.70
C ASN A 112 -3.72 32.47 -9.96
#